data_AF-A0A345EI17-F1
#
_entry.id   AF-A0A345EI17-F1
#
_cell.length_a   1.000
_cell.length_b   1.000
_cell.length_c   1.000
_cell.angle_alpha   90.00
_cell.angle_beta   90.00
_cell.angle_gamma   90.00
#
_symmetry.space_group_name_H-M   'P 1'
#
loop_
_entity.id
_entity.type
_entity.pdbx_description
1 polymer ?
#
loop_
_entity_poly.entity_id
_entity_poly.type
_entity_poly.pdbx_seq_one_letter_code
_entity_poly.pdbx_strand_id
1 'polypeptide(L)'
;MATDQPVADEQGVQVESQVRNGALLMALAGVAFVGYGVVFLALNFVGTGFELGVSTLAGMTSADLDPRVAYYISHLHVATAAFIISTGIAVTGLSWYGVRQRLTWAWATAIVSAVVGLALALPMHWTADAFSHDWVTHLGPIYLATIVFIAGVVLSYRGVRTT
;
A
#
# COMPACT_ATOMS: atom_id res chain seq x y z
N MET A 1 40.50 19.17 -22.87
CA MET A 1 39.45 18.18 -23.17
C MET A 1 39.37 17.12 -22.06
N ALA A 2 39.37 17.51 -20.78
CA ALA A 2 39.48 16.59 -19.63
C ALA A 2 38.49 16.92 -18.48
N THR A 3 37.57 17.86 -18.67
CA THR A 3 36.69 18.40 -17.61
C THR A 3 35.32 17.75 -17.53
N ASP A 4 34.89 17.00 -18.56
CA ASP A 4 33.49 16.54 -18.66
C ASP A 4 33.26 15.13 -18.10
N GLN A 5 34.33 14.35 -17.90
CA GLN A 5 34.29 12.99 -17.35
C GLN A 5 33.81 12.92 -15.88
N PRO A 6 34.28 13.76 -14.93
CA PRO A 6 33.84 13.66 -13.53
C PRO A 6 32.35 13.99 -13.35
N VAL A 7 31.82 14.95 -14.12
CA VAL A 7 30.42 15.35 -14.04
C VAL A 7 29.48 14.25 -14.55
N ALA A 8 29.88 13.54 -15.62
CA ALA A 8 29.10 12.43 -16.15
C ALA A 8 29.04 11.22 -15.19
N ASP A 9 30.15 10.94 -14.50
CA ASP A 9 30.24 9.86 -13.51
C ASP A 9 29.40 10.16 -12.26
N GLU A 10 29.47 11.39 -11.74
CA GLU A 10 28.64 11.86 -10.62
C GLU A 10 27.13 11.76 -10.92
N GLN A 11 26.72 12.14 -12.14
CA GLN A 11 25.32 12.01 -12.57
C GLN A 11 24.88 10.55 -12.64
N GLY A 12 25.72 9.65 -13.16
CA GLY A 12 25.45 8.21 -13.21
C GLY A 12 25.24 7.60 -11.81
N VAL A 13 26.15 7.92 -10.88
CA VAL A 13 26.06 7.47 -9.47
C VAL A 13 24.81 8.03 -8.79
N GLN A 14 24.47 9.30 -9.03
CA GLN A 14 23.29 9.93 -8.45
C GLN A 14 22.01 9.24 -8.94
N VAL A 15 21.88 8.98 -10.24
CA VAL A 15 20.72 8.29 -10.83
C VAL A 15 20.57 6.88 -10.28
N GLU A 16 21.67 6.13 -10.15
CA GLU A 16 21.64 4.79 -9.56
C GLU A 16 21.18 4.82 -8.09
N SER A 17 21.69 5.77 -7.32
CA SER A 17 21.31 5.94 -5.91
C SER A 17 19.83 6.29 -5.76
N GLN A 18 19.29 7.14 -6.65
CA GLN A 18 17.88 7.53 -6.70
C GLN A 18 16.97 6.35 -7.03
N VAL A 19 17.33 5.53 -8.03
CA VAL A 19 16.57 4.31 -8.36
C VAL A 19 16.57 3.35 -7.19
N ARG A 20 17.73 3.10 -6.58
CA ARG A 20 17.86 2.17 -5.46
C ARG A 20 17.03 2.61 -4.25
N ASN A 21 17.14 3.89 -3.87
CA ASN A 21 16.39 4.45 -2.75
C ASN A 21 14.90 4.52 -3.05
N GLY A 22 14.52 4.91 -4.27
CA GLY A 22 13.12 4.96 -4.70
C GLY A 22 12.47 3.57 -4.68
N ALA A 23 13.14 2.57 -5.24
CA ALA A 23 12.70 1.18 -5.20
C ALA A 23 12.59 0.63 -3.77
N LEU A 24 13.52 1.00 -2.88
CA LEU A 24 13.45 0.62 -1.46
C LEU A 24 12.21 1.21 -0.78
N LEU A 25 11.93 2.50 -0.98
CA LEU A 25 10.73 3.14 -0.39
C LEU A 25 9.44 2.51 -0.91
N MET A 26 9.35 2.24 -2.22
CA MET A 26 8.20 1.54 -2.80
C MET A 26 8.04 0.14 -2.20
N ALA A 27 9.14 -0.60 -2.02
CA ALA A 27 9.11 -1.92 -1.40
C ALA A 27 8.68 -1.88 0.07
N LEU A 28 9.20 -0.91 0.85
CA LEU A 28 8.80 -0.71 2.25
C LEU A 28 7.32 -0.36 2.39
N ALA A 29 6.77 0.46 1.47
CA ALA A 29 5.34 0.72 1.43
C ALA A 29 4.52 -0.55 1.10
N GLY A 30 5.00 -1.39 0.18
CA GLY A 30 4.41 -2.70 -0.09
C GLY A 30 4.40 -3.61 1.14
N VAL A 31 5.51 -3.66 1.89
CA VAL A 31 5.59 -4.39 3.16
C VAL A 31 4.62 -3.80 4.21
N ALA A 32 4.47 -2.47 4.26
CA ALA A 32 3.50 -1.84 5.13
C ALA A 32 2.05 -2.24 4.78
N PHE A 33 1.70 -2.36 3.50
CA PHE A 33 0.41 -2.91 3.08
C PHE A 33 0.22 -4.36 3.52
N VAL A 34 1.25 -5.21 3.39
CA VAL A 34 1.20 -6.59 3.92
C VAL A 34 0.93 -6.57 5.43
N GLY A 35 1.67 -5.77 6.18
CA GLY A 35 1.50 -5.63 7.62
C GLY A 35 0.07 -5.18 7.99
N TYR A 36 -0.45 -4.17 7.29
CA TYR A 36 -1.82 -3.68 7.50
C TYR A 36 -2.87 -4.77 7.21
N GLY A 37 -2.74 -5.48 6.09
CA GLY A 37 -3.63 -6.59 5.75
C GLY A 37 -3.57 -7.74 6.76
N VAL A 38 -2.39 -8.04 7.32
CA VAL A 38 -2.25 -9.03 8.41
C VAL A 38 -2.95 -8.58 9.68
N VAL A 39 -2.82 -7.31 10.07
CA VAL A 39 -3.56 -6.75 11.22
C VAL A 39 -5.06 -6.86 11.00
N PHE A 40 -5.53 -6.48 9.81
CA PHE A 40 -6.94 -6.56 9.42
C PHE A 40 -7.46 -8.01 9.48
N LEU A 41 -6.68 -8.96 8.97
CA LEU A 41 -7.01 -10.39 9.02
C LEU A 41 -7.06 -10.92 10.46
N ALA A 42 -6.09 -10.56 11.29
CA ALA A 42 -6.04 -10.99 12.68
C ALA A 42 -7.23 -10.44 13.47
N LEU A 43 -7.55 -9.16 13.32
CA LEU A 43 -8.68 -8.52 14.00
C LEU A 43 -10.02 -9.13 13.59
N ASN A 44 -10.18 -9.60 12.35
CA ASN A 44 -11.38 -10.33 11.96
C ASN A 44 -11.60 -11.63 12.77
N PHE A 45 -10.54 -12.33 13.16
CA PHE A 45 -10.66 -13.62 13.87
C PHE A 45 -10.61 -13.50 15.39
N VAL A 46 -9.86 -12.54 15.93
CA VAL A 46 -9.64 -12.40 17.38
C VAL A 46 -10.11 -11.07 17.95
N GLY A 47 -10.47 -10.11 17.10
CA GLY A 47 -10.94 -8.81 17.52
C GLY A 47 -12.38 -8.84 18.02
N THR A 48 -12.73 -7.83 18.81
CA THR A 48 -14.08 -7.63 19.35
C THR A 48 -14.91 -6.61 18.57
N GLY A 49 -14.27 -5.85 17.68
CA GLY A 49 -14.92 -4.94 16.74
C GLY A 49 -15.14 -5.56 15.36
N PHE A 50 -15.64 -4.76 14.42
CA PHE A 50 -15.79 -5.16 13.02
C PHE A 50 -14.47 -5.05 12.27
N GLU A 51 -13.77 -3.95 12.47
CA GLU A 51 -12.45 -3.68 11.92
C GLU A 51 -11.70 -2.65 12.77
N LEU A 52 -10.45 -2.35 12.42
CA LEU A 52 -9.64 -1.34 13.09
C LEU A 52 -10.37 0.02 13.04
N GLY A 53 -10.66 0.62 14.19
CA GLY A 53 -11.37 1.89 14.25
C GLY A 53 -12.90 1.79 14.14
N VAL A 54 -13.49 0.59 14.04
CA VAL A 54 -14.94 0.36 13.99
C VAL A 54 -15.34 -0.71 15.01
N SER A 55 -15.78 -0.28 16.19
CA SER A 55 -16.19 -1.17 17.28
C SER A 55 -17.65 -1.61 17.19
N THR A 56 -18.53 -0.76 16.67
CA THR A 56 -19.98 -1.02 16.61
C THR A 56 -20.58 -0.51 15.32
N LEU A 57 -21.62 -1.19 14.83
CA LEU A 57 -22.48 -0.73 13.75
C LEU A 57 -23.87 -0.46 14.31
N ALA A 58 -24.34 0.78 14.24
CA ALA A 58 -25.60 1.22 14.85
C ALA A 58 -25.74 0.86 16.35
N GLY A 59 -24.63 0.91 17.10
CA GLY A 59 -24.57 0.55 18.52
C GLY A 59 -24.56 -0.95 18.81
N MET A 60 -24.64 -1.80 17.78
CA MET A 60 -24.51 -3.25 17.90
C MET A 60 -23.05 -3.69 17.71
N THR A 61 -22.65 -4.68 18.49
CA THR A 61 -21.40 -5.42 18.29
C THR A 61 -21.61 -6.56 17.30
N SER A 62 -20.53 -7.20 16.86
CA SER A 62 -20.60 -8.38 15.99
C SER A 62 -21.36 -9.55 16.63
N ALA A 63 -21.35 -9.65 17.96
CA ALA A 63 -22.05 -10.69 18.72
C ALA A 63 -23.58 -10.49 18.74
N ASP A 64 -24.06 -9.27 18.48
CA ASP A 64 -25.48 -8.95 18.46
C ASP A 64 -26.13 -9.23 17.09
N LEU A 65 -25.32 -9.53 16.06
CA LEU A 65 -25.79 -9.76 14.69
C LEU A 65 -26.32 -11.18 14.49
N ASP A 66 -27.20 -11.34 13.49
CA ASP A 66 -27.52 -12.65 12.95
C ASP A 66 -26.22 -13.39 12.54
N PRO A 67 -26.01 -14.66 12.95
CA PRO A 67 -24.77 -15.37 12.69
C PRO A 67 -24.38 -15.47 11.21
N ARG A 68 -25.36 -15.50 10.30
CA ARG A 68 -25.11 -15.54 8.84
C ARG A 68 -24.62 -14.20 8.34
N VAL A 69 -25.15 -13.10 8.88
CA VAL A 69 -24.69 -11.75 8.57
C VAL A 69 -23.28 -11.53 9.12
N ALA A 70 -23.02 -11.91 10.37
CA ALA A 70 -21.68 -11.84 10.96
C ALA A 70 -20.66 -12.65 10.14
N TYR A 71 -21.01 -13.86 9.71
CA TYR A 71 -20.16 -14.68 8.84
C TYR A 71 -19.91 -14.04 7.47
N TYR A 72 -20.93 -13.46 6.85
CA TYR A 72 -20.78 -12.78 5.57
C TYR A 72 -19.86 -11.55 5.66
N ILE A 73 -20.00 -10.75 6.72
CA ILE A 73 -19.10 -9.63 7.01
C ILE A 73 -17.66 -10.15 7.19
N SER A 74 -17.49 -11.21 7.98
CA SER A 74 -16.17 -11.82 8.20
C SER A 74 -15.54 -12.32 6.90
N HIS A 75 -16.33 -12.97 6.03
CA HIS A 75 -15.89 -13.41 4.71
C HIS A 75 -15.35 -12.25 3.86
N LEU A 76 -16.07 -11.11 3.83
CA LEU A 76 -15.62 -9.91 3.11
C LEU A 76 -14.34 -9.32 3.73
N HIS A 77 -14.18 -9.36 5.05
CA HIS A 77 -12.96 -8.88 5.72
C HIS A 77 -11.76 -9.74 5.38
N VAL A 78 -11.92 -11.07 5.39
CA VAL A 78 -10.86 -12.01 4.98
C VAL A 78 -10.48 -11.79 3.52
N ALA A 79 -11.47 -11.64 2.63
CA ALA A 79 -11.20 -11.37 1.21
C ALA A 79 -10.45 -10.04 1.02
N THR A 80 -10.90 -8.98 1.71
CA THR A 80 -10.27 -7.65 1.65
C THR A 80 -8.84 -7.69 2.17
N ALA A 81 -8.60 -8.34 3.32
CA ALA A 81 -7.25 -8.54 3.85
C ALA A 81 -6.35 -9.28 2.86
N ALA A 82 -6.86 -10.35 2.24
CA ALA A 82 -6.11 -11.12 1.25
C ALA A 82 -5.73 -10.27 0.01
N PHE A 83 -6.63 -9.41 -0.46
CA PHE A 83 -6.33 -8.48 -1.56
C PHE A 83 -5.31 -7.40 -1.18
N ILE A 84 -5.39 -6.86 0.04
CA ILE A 84 -4.39 -5.91 0.56
C ILE A 84 -3.01 -6.58 0.63
N ILE A 85 -2.93 -7.79 1.20
CA ILE A 85 -1.69 -8.57 1.31
C ILE A 85 -1.12 -8.87 -0.08
N SER A 86 -1.96 -9.37 -1.00
CA SER A 86 -1.54 -9.66 -2.37
C SER A 86 -1.00 -8.43 -3.09
N THR A 87 -1.66 -7.28 -2.93
CA THR A 87 -1.19 -5.99 -3.47
C THR A 87 0.15 -5.60 -2.87
N GLY A 88 0.30 -5.73 -1.55
CA GLY A 88 1.57 -5.47 -0.85
C GLY A 88 2.71 -6.37 -1.32
N ILE A 89 2.46 -7.67 -1.52
CA ILE A 89 3.43 -8.64 -2.06
C ILE A 89 3.83 -8.24 -3.49
N ALA A 90 2.86 -7.93 -4.35
CA ALA A 90 3.12 -7.52 -5.73
C ALA A 90 3.97 -6.25 -5.78
N VAL A 91 3.60 -5.21 -5.03
CA VAL A 91 4.36 -3.95 -4.94
C VAL A 91 5.78 -4.20 -4.42
N THR A 92 5.92 -5.02 -3.37
CA THR A 92 7.23 -5.35 -2.79
C THR A 92 8.12 -6.06 -3.79
N GLY A 93 7.62 -7.12 -4.43
CA GLY A 93 8.39 -7.92 -5.39
C GLY A 93 8.77 -7.13 -6.64
N LEU A 94 7.81 -6.40 -7.23
CA LEU A 94 8.05 -5.59 -8.42
C LEU A 94 9.06 -4.47 -8.14
N SER A 95 8.97 -3.83 -6.97
CA SER A 95 9.89 -2.76 -6.57
C SER A 95 11.28 -3.31 -6.27
N TRP A 96 11.36 -4.38 -5.48
CA TRP A 96 12.64 -4.94 -5.03
C TRP A 96 13.43 -5.56 -6.19
N TYR A 97 12.77 -6.29 -7.09
CA TYR A 97 13.46 -6.98 -8.17
C TYR A 97 13.42 -6.20 -9.49
N GLY A 98 12.26 -5.69 -9.89
CA GLY A 98 12.08 -5.05 -11.20
C GLY A 98 12.55 -3.60 -11.25
N VAL A 99 12.09 -2.75 -10.32
CA VAL A 99 12.43 -1.32 -10.31
C VAL A 99 13.92 -1.10 -10.06
N ARG A 100 14.56 -1.91 -9.19
CA ARG A 100 16.02 -1.87 -8.99
C ARG A 100 16.82 -2.19 -10.26
N GLN A 101 16.25 -3.00 -11.16
CA GLN A 101 16.82 -3.32 -12.47
C GLN A 101 16.40 -2.32 -13.57
N ARG A 102 15.76 -1.20 -13.19
CA ARG A 102 15.27 -0.15 -14.10
C ARG A 102 14.24 -0.65 -15.13
N LEU A 103 13.52 -1.72 -14.82
CA LEU A 103 12.47 -2.25 -15.71
C LEU A 103 11.22 -1.35 -15.63
N THR A 104 10.96 -0.60 -16.70
CA THR A 104 9.82 0.33 -16.82
C THR A 104 8.47 -0.37 -16.63
N TRP A 105 8.30 -1.58 -17.16
CA TRP A 105 7.08 -2.36 -16.98
C TRP A 105 6.84 -2.73 -15.52
N ALA A 106 7.90 -3.09 -14.77
CA ALA A 106 7.75 -3.46 -13.37
C ALA A 106 7.40 -2.25 -12.50
N TRP A 107 8.01 -1.10 -12.79
CA TRP A 107 7.67 0.19 -12.18
C TRP A 107 6.21 0.57 -12.44
N ALA A 108 5.77 0.51 -13.69
CA ALA A 108 4.40 0.82 -14.07
C ALA A 108 3.40 -0.14 -13.41
N THR A 109 3.67 -1.46 -13.42
CA THR A 109 2.80 -2.45 -12.79
C THR A 109 2.71 -2.23 -11.27
N ALA A 110 3.81 -1.91 -10.59
CA ALA A 110 3.78 -1.62 -9.15
C ALA A 110 2.87 -0.43 -8.83
N ILE A 111 2.92 0.63 -9.65
CA ILE A 111 2.07 1.81 -9.52
C ILE A 111 0.60 1.46 -9.80
N VAL A 112 0.32 0.77 -10.91
CA VAL A 112 -1.05 0.40 -11.27
C VAL A 112 -1.68 -0.48 -10.19
N SER A 113 -0.94 -1.47 -9.66
CA SER A 113 -1.41 -2.32 -8.57
C SER A 113 -1.82 -1.51 -7.34
N ALA A 114 -0.98 -0.56 -6.90
CA ALA A 114 -1.29 0.28 -5.74
C ALA A 114 -2.44 1.27 -6.02
N VAL A 115 -2.41 1.95 -7.18
CA VAL A 115 -3.39 2.98 -7.53
C VAL A 115 -4.77 2.40 -7.73
N VAL A 116 -4.91 1.25 -8.41
CA VAL A 116 -6.24 0.62 -8.60
C VAL A 116 -6.85 0.24 -7.26
N GLY A 117 -6.08 -0.35 -6.34
CA GLY A 117 -6.56 -0.68 -5.01
C GLY A 117 -7.01 0.56 -4.22
N LEU A 118 -6.16 1.59 -4.17
CA LEU A 118 -6.43 2.80 -3.38
C LEU A 118 -7.54 3.66 -3.99
N ALA A 119 -7.55 3.86 -5.32
CA ALA A 119 -8.51 4.73 -5.98
C ALA A 119 -9.95 4.21 -5.87
N LEU A 120 -10.12 2.88 -5.80
CA LEU A 120 -11.44 2.27 -5.62
C LEU A 120 -11.84 2.20 -4.14
N ALA A 121 -10.90 1.91 -3.24
CA ALA A 121 -11.20 1.72 -1.82
C ALA A 121 -11.36 3.05 -1.06
N LEU A 122 -10.49 4.04 -1.29
CA LEU A 122 -10.47 5.28 -0.49
C LEU A 122 -11.79 6.07 -0.53
N PRO A 123 -12.48 6.25 -1.67
CA PRO A 123 -13.72 7.03 -1.71
C PRO A 123 -14.82 6.51 -0.78
N MET A 124 -14.86 5.21 -0.49
CA MET A 124 -15.88 4.63 0.41
C MET A 124 -15.82 5.19 1.85
N HIS A 125 -14.69 5.75 2.25
CA HIS A 125 -14.49 6.30 3.60
C HIS A 125 -15.00 7.74 3.74
N TRP A 126 -15.39 8.37 2.62
CA TRP A 126 -15.81 9.78 2.57
C TRP A 126 -17.21 9.99 1.99
N THR A 127 -17.82 8.96 1.41
CA THR A 127 -19.00 9.12 0.53
C THR A 127 -20.33 8.79 1.19
N ALA A 128 -20.36 8.37 2.46
CA ALA A 128 -21.57 7.76 2.98
C ALA A 128 -22.05 8.24 4.36
N ASP A 129 -21.23 8.83 5.23
CA ASP A 129 -21.54 9.02 6.67
C ASP A 129 -22.23 7.79 7.33
N ALA A 130 -22.11 6.62 6.70
CA ALA A 130 -23.03 5.50 6.91
C ALA A 130 -22.67 4.71 8.16
N PHE A 131 -21.42 4.82 8.59
CA PHE A 131 -20.96 4.37 9.89
C PHE A 131 -19.76 5.21 10.34
N SER A 132 -19.66 5.40 11.65
CA SER A 132 -18.55 6.10 12.29
C SER A 132 -17.32 5.19 12.35
N HIS A 133 -16.16 5.71 11.98
CA HIS A 133 -14.88 5.06 12.18
C HIS A 133 -13.85 6.08 12.70
N ASP A 134 -12.89 5.62 13.50
CA ASP A 134 -11.72 6.43 13.84
C ASP A 134 -10.79 6.45 12.62
N TRP A 135 -10.90 7.51 11.81
CA TRP A 135 -10.13 7.67 10.59
C TRP A 135 -8.62 7.73 10.82
N VAL A 136 -8.16 8.16 12.00
CA VAL A 136 -6.72 8.25 12.31
C VAL A 136 -6.16 6.84 12.46
N THR A 137 -6.84 6.01 13.25
CA THR A 137 -6.40 4.62 13.45
C THR A 137 -6.64 3.76 12.21
N HIS A 138 -7.77 3.96 11.52
CA HIS A 138 -8.15 3.20 10.35
C HIS A 138 -7.31 3.59 9.11
N LEU A 139 -7.32 4.87 8.71
CA LEU A 139 -6.67 5.31 7.47
C LEU A 139 -5.24 5.84 7.66
N GLY A 140 -4.85 6.25 8.88
CA GLY A 140 -3.52 6.81 9.15
C GLY A 140 -2.37 5.95 8.64
N PRO A 141 -2.33 4.63 8.90
CA PRO A 141 -1.30 3.73 8.37
C PRO A 141 -1.26 3.69 6.83
N ILE A 142 -2.43 3.68 6.17
CA ILE A 142 -2.54 3.65 4.71
C ILE A 142 -2.05 4.97 4.10
N TYR A 143 -2.38 6.11 4.71
CA TYR A 143 -1.88 7.41 4.26
C TYR A 143 -0.36 7.51 4.37
N LEU A 144 0.22 7.08 5.50
CA LEU A 144 1.66 7.06 5.66
C LEU A 144 2.33 6.17 4.61
N ALA A 145 1.84 4.95 4.41
CA ALA A 145 2.37 4.04 3.40
C ALA A 145 2.24 4.62 1.98
N THR A 146 1.13 5.29 1.67
CA THR A 146 0.90 5.94 0.37
C THR A 146 1.89 7.09 0.13
N ILE A 147 2.15 7.92 1.13
CA ILE A 147 3.13 9.01 1.02
C ILE A 147 4.53 8.45 0.77
N VAL A 148 4.93 7.42 1.52
CA VAL A 148 6.22 6.73 1.35
C VAL A 148 6.32 6.12 -0.06
N PHE A 149 5.25 5.50 -0.55
CA PHE A 149 5.19 4.93 -1.89
C PHE A 149 5.38 6.01 -2.96
N ILE A 150 4.64 7.12 -2.88
CA ILE A 150 4.75 8.24 -3.83
C ILE A 150 6.15 8.83 -3.84
N ALA A 151 6.77 9.02 -2.67
CA ALA A 151 8.16 9.47 -2.58
C ALA A 151 9.12 8.51 -3.31
N GLY A 152 8.91 7.20 -3.16
CA GLY A 152 9.68 6.17 -3.87
C GLY A 152 9.48 6.19 -5.38
N VAL A 153 8.25 6.38 -5.84
CA VAL A 153 7.91 6.54 -7.26
C VAL A 153 8.61 7.75 -7.87
N VAL A 154 8.55 8.90 -7.20
CA VAL A 154 9.18 10.15 -7.66
C VAL A 154 10.70 10.02 -7.74
N LEU A 155 11.33 9.42 -6.72
CA LEU A 155 12.78 9.21 -6.71
C LEU A 155 13.25 8.25 -7.80
N SER A 156 12.53 7.16 -8.04
CA SER A 156 12.93 6.15 -9.03
C SER A 156 12.68 6.55 -10.48
N TYR A 157 11.76 7.50 -10.72
CA TYR A 157 11.27 7.84 -12.06
C TYR A 157 12.36 8.17 -13.09
N ARG A 158 13.34 9.02 -12.74
CA ARG A 158 14.35 9.49 -13.71
C ARG A 158 15.22 8.35 -14.19
N GLY A 159 15.70 7.48 -13.29
CA GLY A 159 16.59 6.38 -13.67
C GLY A 159 15.89 5.19 -14.32
N VAL A 160 14.58 5.03 -14.11
CA VAL A 160 13.77 4.05 -14.84
C VAL A 160 13.48 4.52 -16.27
N ARG A 161 13.42 5.85 -16.53
CA ARG A 161 13.16 6.41 -17.87
C ARG A 161 14.36 6.41 -18.82
N THR A 162 15.58 6.21 -18.31
CA THR A 162 16.82 6.32 -19.10
C THR A 162 17.25 5.02 -19.79
N THR A 163 16.47 3.95 -19.69
CA THR A 163 16.55 2.76 -20.57
C THR A 163 15.73 2.96 -21.83
#